data_AF-A0A3C0EB99-F1
#
_entry.id   AF-A0A3C0EB99-F1
#
_cell.length_a   1.000
_cell.length_b   1.000
_cell.length_c   1.000
_cell.angle_alpha   90.00
_cell.angle_beta   90.00
_cell.angle_gamma   90.00
#
_symmetry.space_group_name_H-M   'P 1'
#
loop_
_entity.id
_entity.type
_entity.pdbx_description
1 polymer ?
#
loop_
_entity_poly.entity_id
_entity_poly.type
_entity_poly.pdbx_seq_one_letter_code
_entity_poly.pdbx_strand_id
1 'polypeptide(L)'
;MVTKNRTTLQEYLASGLGEIGQYDGLGAVIMAIAEGTCQVQQLVRQAALADVLGASGETNASSDVVQHMDKASSDIFVDTLARSGHVAAIGCEEIEDPVIFEGDVGGGYIVLMDPLDGSSNIDVAVSIGSIFG
;
A
#
# COMPACT_ATOMS: atom_id res chain seq x y z
N MET A 1 -28.99 -3.70 24.40
CA MET A 1 -28.46 -3.36 23.07
C MET A 1 -27.04 -2.85 23.29
N VAL A 2 -26.02 -3.70 23.11
CA VAL A 2 -24.63 -3.31 23.34
C VAL A 2 -24.16 -2.54 22.11
N THR A 3 -24.01 -1.23 22.23
CA THR A 3 -23.31 -0.40 21.24
C THR A 3 -21.86 -0.85 21.20
N LYS A 4 -21.51 -1.64 20.18
CA LYS A 4 -20.13 -2.00 19.88
C LYS A 4 -19.42 -0.69 19.52
N ASN A 5 -18.56 -0.18 20.40
CA ASN A 5 -17.74 1.00 20.12
C ASN A 5 -16.94 0.72 18.85
N ARG A 6 -17.26 1.40 17.75
CA ARG A 6 -16.51 1.30 16.49
C ARG A 6 -15.44 2.35 16.53
N THR A 7 -14.19 1.93 16.66
CA THR A 7 -13.02 2.79 16.60
C THR A 7 -12.39 2.63 15.21
N THR A 8 -12.19 3.73 14.50
CA THR A 8 -11.46 3.76 13.23
C THR A 8 -9.96 3.60 13.47
N LEU A 9 -9.20 3.24 12.44
CA LEU A 9 -7.73 3.19 12.53
C LEU A 9 -7.17 4.56 12.96
N GLN A 10 -7.68 5.65 12.39
CA GLN A 10 -7.26 7.01 12.74
C GLN A 10 -7.49 7.33 14.23
N GLU A 11 -8.68 7.00 14.76
CA GLU A 11 -8.99 7.20 16.18
C GLU A 11 -8.12 6.33 17.08
N TYR A 12 -7.86 5.07 16.69
CA TYR A 12 -6.98 4.17 17.42
C TYR A 12 -5.57 4.73 17.52
N LEU A 13 -4.98 5.13 16.38
CA LEU A 13 -3.62 5.69 16.34
C LEU A 13 -3.51 6.98 17.15
N ALA A 14 -4.50 7.87 17.04
CA ALA A 14 -4.54 9.12 17.82
C ALA A 14 -4.62 8.87 19.33
N SER A 15 -5.28 7.79 19.76
CA SER A 15 -5.44 7.44 21.18
C SER A 15 -4.25 6.67 21.78
N GLY A 16 -3.50 5.91 20.97
CA GLY A 16 -2.47 5.00 21.46
C GLY A 16 -1.02 5.44 21.24
N LEU A 17 -0.72 6.19 20.18
CA LEU A 17 0.66 6.57 19.84
C LEU A 17 1.12 7.90 20.48
N GLY A 18 0.18 8.78 20.84
CA GLY A 18 0.50 10.10 21.40
C GLY A 18 1.16 10.07 22.79
N GLU A 19 1.09 8.94 23.52
CA GLU A 19 1.69 8.81 24.85
C GLU A 19 3.16 8.37 24.84
N ILE A 20 3.66 7.88 23.69
CA ILE A 20 5.02 7.34 23.57
C ILE A 20 5.81 8.24 22.61
N GLY A 21 6.45 9.28 23.14
CA GLY A 21 7.21 10.27 22.36
C GLY A 21 8.39 9.72 21.52
N GLN A 22 8.63 8.40 21.55
CA GLN A 22 9.60 7.70 20.72
C GLN A 22 9.09 7.43 19.28
N TYR A 23 7.78 7.48 19.03
CA TYR A 23 7.17 7.12 17.74
C TYR A 23 6.52 8.31 17.03
N ASP A 24 7.10 9.51 17.18
CA ASP A 24 6.61 10.69 16.47
C ASP A 24 6.59 10.45 14.95
N GLY A 25 5.50 10.81 14.29
CA GLY A 25 5.30 10.56 12.85
C GLY A 25 4.83 9.15 12.46
N LEU A 26 4.97 8.11 13.31
CA LEU A 26 4.57 6.74 12.93
C LEU A 26 3.09 6.63 12.56
N GLY A 27 2.23 7.33 13.30
CA GLY A 27 0.80 7.38 12.99
C GLY A 27 0.51 7.89 11.58
N ALA A 28 1.27 8.89 11.10
CA ALA A 28 1.12 9.43 9.75
C ALA A 28 1.59 8.41 8.69
N VAL A 29 2.68 7.68 8.95
CA VAL A 29 3.17 6.60 8.07
C VAL A 29 2.13 5.47 7.96
N ILE A 30 1.56 5.02 9.09
CA ILE A 30 0.51 3.98 9.08
C ILE A 30 -0.74 4.47 8.34
N MET A 31 -1.11 5.74 8.49
CA MET A 31 -2.24 6.30 7.74
C MET A 31 -1.96 6.41 6.24
N ALA A 32 -0.72 6.69 5.83
CA ALA A 32 -0.30 6.67 4.43
C ALA A 32 -0.35 5.25 3.83
N ILE A 33 0.03 4.22 4.60
CA ILE A 33 -0.15 2.81 4.22
C ILE A 33 -1.63 2.49 4.04
N ALA A 34 -2.48 2.94 4.96
CA ALA A 34 -3.93 2.71 4.88
C ALA A 34 -4.55 3.39 3.66
N GLU A 35 -4.13 4.62 3.34
CA GLU A 35 -4.54 5.33 2.12
C GLU A 35 -4.12 4.56 0.87
N GLY A 36 -2.85 4.16 0.76
CA GLY A 36 -2.32 3.40 -0.36
C GLY A 36 -3.06 2.07 -0.55
N THR A 37 -3.30 1.34 0.54
CA THR A 37 -4.07 0.09 0.52
C THR A 37 -5.48 0.30 -0.05
N CYS A 38 -6.14 1.40 0.29
CA CYS A 38 -7.47 1.71 -0.25
C CYS A 38 -7.42 1.99 -1.76
N GLN A 39 -6.37 2.65 -2.25
CA GLN A 39 -6.18 2.92 -3.67
C GLN A 39 -5.85 1.64 -4.44
N VAL A 40 -4.94 0.80 -3.94
CA VAL A 40 -4.62 -0.52 -4.52
C VAL A 40 -5.87 -1.41 -4.58
N GLN A 41 -6.66 -1.43 -3.51
CA GLN A 41 -7.93 -2.17 -3.50
C GLN A 41 -8.90 -1.70 -4.58
N GLN A 42 -8.97 -0.39 -4.87
CA GLN A 42 -9.80 0.15 -5.94
C GLN A 42 -9.27 -0.28 -7.31
N LEU A 43 -7.95 -0.20 -7.50
CA LEU A 43 -7.27 -0.63 -8.72
C LEU A 43 -7.53 -2.11 -9.03
N VAL A 44 -7.33 -3.00 -8.06
CA VAL A 44 -7.59 -4.44 -8.19
C VAL A 44 -9.05 -4.72 -8.56
N ARG A 45 -10.01 -4.00 -7.96
CA ARG A 45 -11.44 -4.15 -8.29
C ARG A 45 -11.74 -3.70 -9.71
N GLN A 46 -11.11 -2.62 -10.19
CA GLN A 46 -11.30 -2.13 -11.55
C GLN A 46 -10.71 -3.10 -12.57
N ALA A 47 -9.51 -3.64 -12.31
CA ALA A 47 -8.89 -4.64 -13.15
C ALA A 47 -9.77 -5.90 -13.27
N ALA A 48 -10.29 -6.40 -12.15
CA ALA A 48 -11.22 -7.53 -12.14
C ALA A 48 -12.50 -7.27 -12.96
N LEU A 49 -13.05 -6.05 -12.92
CA LEU A 49 -14.22 -5.67 -13.72
C LEU A 49 -13.89 -5.57 -15.22
N ALA A 50 -12.73 -5.02 -15.57
CA ALA A 50 -12.29 -4.91 -16.96
C ALA A 50 -12.07 -6.28 -17.59
N ASP A 51 -11.49 -7.23 -16.85
CA ASP A 51 -11.28 -8.61 -17.28
C ASP A 51 -12.62 -9.34 -17.53
N VAL A 52 -13.58 -9.23 -16.60
CA VAL A 52 -14.94 -9.79 -16.76
C VAL A 52 -15.66 -9.24 -18.01
N LEU A 53 -15.43 -7.98 -18.38
CA LEU A 53 -16.04 -7.35 -19.55
C LEU A 53 -15.24 -7.58 -20.86
N GLY A 54 -13.98 -7.98 -20.75
CA GLY A 54 -13.00 -8.04 -21.85
C GLY A 54 -12.74 -9.43 -22.44
N ALA A 55 -13.49 -10.47 -22.03
CA ALA A 55 -13.29 -11.88 -22.38
C ALA A 55 -13.14 -12.13 -23.89
N SER A 56 -11.90 -11.99 -24.37
CA SER A 56 -11.43 -12.29 -25.71
C SER A 56 -10.15 -13.13 -25.64
N GLY A 57 -10.10 -14.11 -24.74
CA GLY A 57 -9.33 -15.36 -24.89
C GLY A 57 -7.81 -15.30 -25.10
N GLU A 58 -7.15 -14.13 -25.04
CA GLU A 58 -5.71 -14.04 -25.26
C GLU A 58 -4.94 -14.22 -23.95
N THR A 59 -4.32 -15.38 -23.80
CA THR A 59 -3.49 -15.81 -22.67
C THR A 59 -2.22 -14.97 -22.43
N ASN A 60 -1.86 -14.08 -23.36
CA ASN A 60 -0.74 -13.14 -23.18
C ASN A 60 -1.12 -11.92 -22.33
N ALA A 61 -2.41 -11.71 -22.03
CA ALA A 61 -2.88 -10.57 -21.25
C ALA A 61 -2.62 -10.71 -19.73
N SER A 62 -2.50 -11.94 -19.19
CA SER A 62 -2.43 -12.14 -17.73
C SER A 62 -1.09 -11.67 -17.14
N SER A 63 0.05 -12.02 -17.75
CA SER A 63 1.37 -11.59 -17.27
C SER A 63 1.57 -10.08 -17.33
N ASP A 64 1.07 -9.44 -18.38
CA ASP A 64 1.18 -8.00 -18.58
C ASP A 64 0.29 -7.23 -17.58
N VAL A 65 -0.90 -7.76 -17.28
CA VAL A 65 -1.79 -7.19 -16.25
C VAL A 65 -1.15 -7.31 -14.87
N VAL A 66 -0.59 -8.48 -14.52
CA VAL A 66 0.10 -8.69 -13.24
C VAL A 66 1.25 -7.70 -13.09
N GLN A 67 2.16 -7.63 -14.06
CA GLN A 67 3.28 -6.68 -14.02
C GLN A 67 2.81 -5.22 -13.94
N HIS A 68 1.72 -4.87 -14.62
CA HIS A 68 1.15 -3.54 -14.54
C HIS A 68 0.57 -3.24 -13.14
N MET A 69 -0.09 -4.21 -12.51
CA MET A 69 -0.62 -4.09 -11.15
C MET A 69 0.48 -3.96 -10.11
N ASP A 70 1.57 -4.71 -10.25
CA ASP A 70 2.73 -4.64 -9.34
C ASP A 70 3.39 -3.27 -9.41
N LYS A 71 3.63 -2.77 -10.64
CA LYS A 71 4.17 -1.43 -10.87
C LYS A 71 3.25 -0.34 -10.32
N ALA A 72 1.96 -0.41 -10.62
CA ALA A 72 1.01 0.60 -10.18
C ALA A 72 0.84 0.62 -8.66
N SER A 73 0.84 -0.55 -8.01
CA SER A 73 0.78 -0.65 -6.55
C SER A 73 2.03 -0.05 -5.91
N SER A 74 3.20 -0.29 -6.49
CA SER A 74 4.47 0.32 -6.07
C SER A 74 4.42 1.84 -6.15
N ASP A 75 3.99 2.39 -7.29
CA ASP A 75 3.90 3.83 -7.52
C ASP A 75 2.93 4.50 -6.53
N ILE A 76 1.78 3.86 -6.26
CA ILE A 76 0.78 4.32 -5.28
C ILE A 76 1.41 4.43 -3.89
N PHE A 77 2.09 3.37 -3.41
CA PHE A 77 2.67 3.39 -2.06
C PHE A 77 3.85 4.36 -1.95
N VAL A 78 4.71 4.46 -2.97
CA VAL A 78 5.78 5.46 -3.00
C VAL A 78 5.19 6.87 -2.85
N ASP A 79 4.14 7.19 -3.59
CA ASP A 79 3.50 8.51 -3.53
C ASP A 79 2.82 8.78 -2.18
N THR A 80 2.03 7.84 -1.63
CA THR A 80 1.35 8.06 -0.35
C THR A 80 2.35 8.17 0.81
N LEU A 81 3.39 7.33 0.82
CA LEU A 81 4.44 7.37 1.84
C LEU A 81 5.28 8.64 1.73
N ALA A 82 5.60 9.12 0.53
CA ALA A 82 6.26 10.41 0.31
C ALA A 82 5.44 11.56 0.90
N ARG A 83 4.13 11.58 0.61
CA ARG A 83 3.19 12.61 1.10
C ARG A 83 3.02 12.60 2.62
N SER A 84 3.39 11.53 3.32
CA SER A 84 3.36 11.49 4.79
C SER A 84 4.34 12.48 5.44
N GLY A 85 5.42 12.85 4.74
CA GLY A 85 6.48 13.72 5.28
C GLY A 85 7.32 13.09 6.40
N HIS A 86 7.13 11.80 6.70
CA HIS A 86 7.81 11.09 7.79
C HIS A 86 8.62 9.89 7.32
N VAL A 87 8.76 9.67 6.01
CA VAL A 87 9.54 8.58 5.42
C VAL A 87 10.80 9.14 4.78
N ALA A 88 11.95 8.57 5.11
CA ALA A 88 13.25 8.94 4.56
C ALA A 88 13.67 8.06 3.37
N ALA A 89 13.31 6.78 3.40
CA ALA A 89 13.60 5.86 2.32
C ALA A 89 12.56 4.73 2.23
N ILE A 90 12.39 4.19 1.02
CA ILE A 90 11.56 3.02 0.75
C ILE A 90 12.41 1.95 0.06
N GLY A 91 12.35 0.73 0.56
CA GLY A 91 12.72 -0.48 -0.19
C GLY A 91 11.46 -1.19 -0.67
N CYS A 92 11.41 -1.54 -1.94
CA CYS A 92 10.24 -2.16 -2.57
C CYS A 92 10.69 -3.39 -3.35
N GLU A 93 9.95 -4.50 -3.28
CA GLU A 93 10.23 -5.69 -4.12
C GLU A 93 10.35 -5.35 -5.62
N GLU A 94 9.51 -4.45 -6.09
CA GLU A 94 9.39 -4.07 -7.51
C GLU A 94 10.39 -2.99 -7.98
N ILE A 95 11.21 -2.45 -7.07
CA ILE A 95 12.16 -1.36 -7.37
C ILE A 95 13.58 -1.80 -6.98
N GLU A 96 14.46 -1.88 -7.98
CA GLU A 96 15.83 -2.38 -7.79
C GLU A 96 16.65 -1.55 -6.79
N ASP A 97 16.57 -0.22 -6.90
CA ASP A 97 17.25 0.72 -6.02
C ASP A 97 16.29 1.33 -4.99
N PRO A 98 16.74 1.58 -3.75
CA PRO A 98 15.90 2.23 -2.75
C PRO A 98 15.49 3.64 -3.20
N VAL A 99 14.21 3.97 -2.97
CA VAL A 99 13.70 5.33 -3.19
C VAL A 99 14.10 6.17 -2.00
N ILE A 100 14.95 7.18 -2.22
CA ILE A 100 15.43 8.09 -1.18
C ILE A 100 14.73 9.43 -1.36
N PHE A 101 14.08 9.92 -0.31
CA PHE A 101 13.43 11.24 -0.34
C PHE A 101 14.39 12.33 0.10
N GLU A 102 14.54 13.37 -0.73
CA GLU A 102 15.38 14.52 -0.42
C GLU A 102 14.67 15.45 0.59
N GLY A 103 15.34 15.79 1.69
CA GLY A 103 14.84 16.69 2.72
C GLY A 103 15.37 16.35 4.12
N ASP A 104 15.30 17.30 5.05
CA ASP A 104 15.59 17.04 6.46
C ASP A 104 14.34 16.44 7.12
N VAL A 105 14.16 15.12 6.94
CA VAL A 105 13.20 14.32 7.69
C VAL A 105 13.85 13.78 8.96
N GLY A 106 14.51 14.62 9.76
CA GLY A 106 15.24 14.21 10.96
C GLY A 106 14.49 13.17 11.81
N GLY A 107 15.00 11.94 11.87
CA GLY A 107 14.34 10.81 12.55
C GLY A 107 13.27 10.07 11.74
N GLY A 108 13.20 10.26 10.42
CA GLY A 108 12.23 9.65 9.51
C GLY A 108 12.35 8.14 9.40
N TYR A 109 11.23 7.50 9.08
CA TYR A 109 11.10 6.06 8.95
C TYR A 109 11.71 5.56 7.64
N ILE A 110 12.28 4.36 7.68
CA ILE A 110 12.55 3.55 6.49
C ILE A 110 11.41 2.55 6.40
N VAL A 111 10.79 2.42 5.23
CA VAL A 111 9.71 1.47 5.00
C VAL A 111 10.19 0.42 4.00
N LEU A 112 10.05 -0.85 4.35
CA LEU A 112 10.22 -1.96 3.41
C LEU A 112 8.85 -2.49 3.02
N MET A 113 8.62 -2.75 1.74
CA MET A 113 7.33 -3.22 1.26
C MET A 113 7.41 -4.29 0.18
N ASP A 114 6.47 -5.23 0.26
CA ASP A 114 5.94 -5.94 -0.90
C ASP A 114 4.59 -5.26 -1.22
N PRO A 115 4.50 -4.50 -2.32
CA PRO A 115 3.34 -3.68 -2.62
C PRO A 115 2.12 -4.52 -3.03
N LEU A 116 2.32 -5.73 -3.55
CA LEU A 116 1.23 -6.60 -4.01
C LEU A 116 1.60 -8.10 -3.93
N ASP A 117 1.65 -8.63 -2.71
CA ASP A 117 1.91 -10.05 -2.45
C ASP A 117 0.86 -10.94 -3.14
N GLY A 118 1.36 -11.95 -3.84
CA GLY A 118 0.55 -12.93 -4.53
C GLY A 118 -0.14 -12.40 -5.79
N SER A 119 0.38 -11.34 -6.41
CA SER A 119 -0.15 -10.74 -7.65
C SER A 119 -0.38 -11.74 -8.79
N SER A 120 0.41 -12.82 -8.85
CA SER A 120 0.21 -13.93 -9.79
C SER A 120 -1.14 -14.65 -9.64
N ASN A 121 -1.88 -14.42 -8.56
CA ASN A 121 -3.19 -15.02 -8.31
C ASN A 121 -4.37 -14.09 -8.61
N ILE A 122 -4.13 -12.91 -9.21
CA ILE A 122 -5.18 -11.94 -9.54
C ILE A 122 -6.23 -12.54 -10.47
N ASP A 123 -5.80 -13.31 -11.48
CA ASP A 123 -6.66 -13.90 -12.52
C ASP A 123 -7.56 -15.04 -12.00
N VAL A 124 -7.10 -15.75 -10.96
CA VAL A 124 -7.86 -16.83 -10.30
C VAL A 124 -8.66 -16.36 -9.09
N ALA A 125 -8.70 -15.05 -8.83
CA ALA A 125 -9.46 -14.41 -7.75
C ALA A 125 -9.19 -14.99 -6.34
N VAL A 126 -7.94 -15.41 -6.10
CA VAL A 126 -7.48 -15.79 -4.75
C VAL A 126 -7.09 -14.54 -3.98
N SER A 127 -7.05 -14.64 -2.65
CA SER A 127 -6.60 -13.54 -1.79
C SER A 127 -5.18 -13.08 -2.14
N ILE A 128 -5.02 -11.77 -2.27
CA ILE A 128 -3.75 -11.05 -2.44
C ILE A 128 -3.67 -9.95 -1.36
N GLY A 129 -2.51 -9.35 -1.15
CA GLY A 129 -2.32 -8.35 -0.11
C GLY A 129 -1.14 -7.43 -0.34
N SER A 130 -0.79 -6.63 0.67
CA SER A 130 0.42 -5.81 0.70
C SER A 130 1.08 -5.98 2.06
N ILE A 131 2.41 -6.03 2.10
CA ILE A 131 3.21 -6.30 3.29
C ILE A 131 4.14 -5.11 3.54
N PHE A 132 4.26 -4.69 4.80
CA PHE A 132 5.09 -3.56 5.22
C PHE A 132 5.94 -3.91 6.45
N GLY A 133 7.15 -3.34 6.52
CA GLY A 133 8.10 -3.47 7.63
C GLY A 133 8.88 -2.18 7.90
#